data_AF-A0A497CQQ0-F1
#
_entry.id   AF-A0A497CQQ0-F1
#
_cell.length_a   1.000
_cell.length_b   1.000
_cell.length_c   1.000
_cell.angle_alpha   90.00
_cell.angle_beta   90.00
_cell.angle_gamma   90.00
#
_symmetry.space_group_name_H-M   'P 1'
#
loop_
_entity.id
_entity.type
_entity.pdbx_description
1 polymer ?
#
loop_
_entity_poly.entity_id
_entity_poly.type
_entity_poly.pdbx_seq_one_letter_code
_entity_poly.pdbx_strand_id
1 'polypeptide(L)'
;QGVMFASNTGSTKASGKYIARMDADDFSYPNRLKLQSEFLDANPDYGAVAGLVKHISHSENTKGFARYVEWVNSVQTYREIRNRQFVESVIVNPSAMWRKEVAEKHGMYKSGDFPEDYEMWLRWLSEGVKIEKLPETILDWYDSDTRVTRTQSIYSDGAFYRIKTKYLAKWLEKNNPFHPQIAVWGASRISRRRARLLNQYGIEIECYIDTKRGRQLDQKVVYYSEIPAPGELFILTYIKQMDARDEIQKFLHSRGYEEGVNYLLVS
;
A
#
# COMPACT_ATOMS: atom_id res chain seq x y z
N GLN A 1 -20.71 16.41 -6.50
CA GLN A 1 -20.08 16.01 -5.22
C GLN A 1 -19.79 14.51 -5.30
N GLY A 2 -18.56 14.07 -4.99
CA GLY A 2 -18.10 12.68 -5.23
C GLY A 2 -17.99 11.81 -3.97
N VAL A 3 -17.42 10.61 -4.10
CA VAL A 3 -17.30 9.57 -3.05
C VAL A 3 -16.70 10.11 -1.75
N MET A 4 -15.62 10.89 -1.84
CA MET A 4 -14.97 11.53 -0.69
C MET A 4 -15.94 12.41 0.12
N PHE A 5 -16.73 13.26 -0.54
CA PHE A 5 -17.64 14.19 0.14
C PHE A 5 -18.77 13.44 0.86
N ALA A 6 -19.35 12.43 0.20
CA ALA A 6 -20.38 11.58 0.79
C ALA A 6 -19.85 10.83 2.03
N SER A 7 -18.66 10.24 1.91
CA SER A 7 -18.05 9.47 3.00
C SER A 7 -17.67 10.35 4.19
N ASN A 8 -17.11 11.54 3.95
CA ASN A 8 -16.83 12.51 5.01
C ASN A 8 -18.10 13.00 5.70
N THR A 9 -19.16 13.27 4.94
CA THR A 9 -20.47 13.67 5.49
C THR A 9 -21.10 12.57 6.34
N GLY A 10 -20.98 11.30 5.91
CA GLY A 10 -21.42 10.16 6.70
C GLY A 10 -20.63 10.03 8.01
N SER A 11 -19.31 10.17 7.93
CA SER A 11 -18.41 10.12 9.10
C SER A 11 -18.74 11.19 10.15
N THR A 12 -18.98 12.44 9.72
CA THR A 12 -19.33 13.53 10.65
C THR A 12 -20.69 13.36 11.33
N LYS A 13 -21.63 12.68 10.66
CA LYS A 13 -22.96 12.38 11.21
C LYS A 13 -22.99 11.11 12.07
N ALA A 14 -21.97 10.25 11.99
CA ALA A 14 -21.93 9.01 12.74
C ALA A 14 -21.76 9.26 14.25
N SER A 15 -22.56 8.58 15.08
CA SER A 15 -22.50 8.67 16.55
C SER A 15 -21.88 7.45 17.23
N GLY A 16 -21.56 6.40 16.47
CA GLY A 16 -20.98 5.17 16.99
C GLY A 16 -19.52 5.33 17.45
N LYS A 17 -19.08 4.45 18.36
CA LYS A 17 -17.67 4.27 18.74
C LYS A 17 -16.80 3.89 17.54
N TYR A 18 -17.36 3.09 16.65
CA TYR A 18 -16.74 2.60 15.43
C TYR A 18 -17.44 3.17 14.19
N ILE A 19 -16.66 3.43 13.15
CA ILE A 19 -17.14 3.76 11.82
C ILE A 19 -16.79 2.59 10.91
N ALA A 20 -17.79 1.96 10.30
CA ALA A 20 -17.61 0.94 9.28
C ALA A 20 -17.87 1.54 7.90
N ARG A 21 -16.88 1.47 7.01
CA ARG A 21 -17.05 1.92 5.61
C ARG A 21 -17.78 0.85 4.82
N MET A 22 -18.78 1.23 4.03
CA MET A 22 -19.46 0.33 3.12
C MET A 22 -19.82 1.05 1.83
N ASP A 23 -19.44 0.48 0.69
CA ASP A 23 -19.87 0.97 -0.62
C ASP A 23 -21.29 0.49 -0.94
N ALA A 24 -22.05 1.30 -1.66
CA ALA A 24 -23.48 1.09 -1.84
C ALA A 24 -23.83 -0.07 -2.81
N ASP A 25 -22.85 -0.51 -3.59
CA ASP A 25 -22.93 -1.59 -4.58
C ASP A 25 -22.33 -2.92 -4.08
N ASP A 26 -21.85 -2.97 -2.84
CA ASP A 26 -21.29 -4.18 -2.23
C ASP A 26 -22.29 -4.91 -1.31
N PHE A 27 -22.00 -6.18 -0.99
CA PHE A 27 -22.82 -6.96 -0.05
C PHE A 27 -22.02 -7.34 1.21
N SER A 28 -22.43 -6.79 2.35
CA SER A 28 -21.80 -7.06 3.65
C SER A 28 -22.33 -8.36 4.26
N TYR A 29 -21.44 -9.23 4.73
CA TYR A 29 -21.86 -10.46 5.40
C TYR A 29 -22.42 -10.18 6.80
N PRO A 30 -23.40 -10.98 7.29
CA PRO A 30 -24.15 -10.68 8.52
C PRO A 30 -23.29 -10.52 9.78
N ASN A 31 -22.19 -11.25 9.88
CA ASN A 31 -21.31 -11.26 11.05
C ASN A 31 -20.18 -10.22 11.00
N ARG A 32 -20.02 -9.47 9.89
CA ARG A 32 -18.92 -8.52 9.68
C ARG A 32 -18.75 -7.55 10.85
N LEU A 33 -19.81 -6.83 11.23
CA LEU A 33 -19.71 -5.78 12.24
C LEU A 33 -19.33 -6.35 13.61
N LYS A 34 -19.85 -7.53 13.95
CA LYS A 34 -19.51 -8.26 15.17
C LYS A 34 -18.02 -8.59 15.20
N LEU A 35 -17.51 -9.27 14.17
CA LEU A 35 -16.10 -9.68 14.09
C LEU A 35 -15.14 -8.48 14.21
N GLN A 36 -15.43 -7.41 13.49
CA GLN A 36 -14.58 -6.22 13.48
C GLN A 36 -14.62 -5.45 14.80
N SER A 37 -15.79 -5.31 15.41
CA SER A 37 -15.92 -4.64 16.71
C SER A 37 -15.27 -5.45 17.84
N GLU A 38 -15.46 -6.77 17.87
CA GLU A 38 -14.80 -7.66 18.83
C GLU A 38 -13.28 -7.58 18.74
N PHE A 39 -12.71 -7.56 17.54
CA PHE A 39 -11.28 -7.36 17.34
C PHE A 39 -10.80 -6.02 17.90
N LEU A 40 -11.49 -4.92 17.59
CA LEU A 40 -11.11 -3.59 18.10
C LEU A 40 -11.29 -3.51 19.62
N ASP A 41 -12.34 -4.10 20.19
CA ASP A 41 -12.51 -4.12 21.64
C ASP A 41 -11.40 -4.91 22.35
N ALA A 42 -10.95 -6.03 21.78
CA ALA A 42 -9.87 -6.85 22.32
C ALA A 42 -8.46 -6.25 22.11
N ASN A 43 -8.27 -5.40 21.11
CA ASN A 43 -6.96 -4.86 20.71
C ASN A 43 -6.96 -3.32 20.74
N PRO A 44 -6.82 -2.70 21.94
CA PRO A 44 -6.94 -1.25 22.12
C PRO A 44 -5.86 -0.43 21.37
N ASP A 45 -4.72 -1.04 21.06
CA ASP A 45 -3.61 -0.41 20.32
C ASP A 45 -3.84 -0.38 18.80
N TYR A 46 -4.87 -1.06 18.29
CA TYR A 46 -5.28 -1.00 16.89
C TYR A 46 -6.32 0.08 16.67
N GLY A 47 -6.06 0.96 15.70
CA GLY A 47 -6.96 2.06 15.34
C GLY A 47 -7.98 1.67 14.27
N ALA A 48 -7.66 0.67 13.44
CA ALA A 48 -8.54 0.17 12.40
C ALA A 48 -8.37 -1.34 12.19
N VAL A 49 -9.39 -1.95 11.58
CA VAL A 49 -9.42 -3.34 11.16
C VAL A 49 -10.14 -3.44 9.82
N ALA A 50 -9.71 -4.35 8.96
CA ALA A 50 -10.39 -4.70 7.73
C ALA A 50 -10.63 -6.22 7.71
N GLY A 51 -11.21 -6.76 6.63
CA GLY A 51 -11.34 -8.20 6.45
C GLY A 51 -11.10 -8.57 4.99
N LEU A 52 -11.09 -9.86 4.72
CA LEU A 52 -10.94 -10.35 3.35
C LEU A 52 -12.21 -10.06 2.54
N VAL A 53 -12.05 -9.96 1.23
CA VAL A 53 -13.16 -9.70 0.31
C VAL A 53 -13.27 -10.79 -0.74
N LYS A 54 -14.49 -11.12 -1.14
CA LYS A 54 -14.74 -12.01 -2.28
C LYS A 54 -14.98 -11.18 -3.52
N HIS A 55 -14.15 -11.35 -4.54
CA HIS A 55 -14.36 -10.69 -5.83
C HIS A 55 -15.59 -11.25 -6.53
N ILE A 56 -16.57 -10.39 -6.82
CA ILE A 56 -17.72 -10.71 -7.66
C ILE A 56 -17.60 -9.90 -8.97
N SER A 57 -17.58 -10.60 -10.10
CA SER A 57 -17.41 -9.99 -11.42
C SER A 57 -18.66 -10.16 -12.26
N HIS A 58 -19.06 -9.10 -12.97
CA HIS A 58 -20.04 -9.15 -14.05
C HIS A 58 -19.41 -8.91 -15.44
N SER A 59 -18.08 -8.77 -15.51
CA SER A 59 -17.33 -8.49 -16.74
C SER A 59 -16.43 -9.67 -17.14
N GLU A 60 -16.13 -9.78 -18.44
CA GLU A 60 -15.27 -10.83 -19.00
C GLU A 60 -13.77 -10.56 -18.79
N ASN A 61 -13.37 -9.31 -18.52
CA ASN A 61 -11.95 -8.92 -18.39
C ASN A 61 -11.57 -8.46 -16.98
N THR A 62 -11.62 -9.41 -16.02
CA THR A 62 -11.34 -9.11 -14.60
C THR A 62 -10.12 -9.82 -14.02
N LYS A 63 -9.31 -10.49 -14.86
CA LYS A 63 -8.07 -11.19 -14.42
C LYS A 63 -7.10 -10.29 -13.65
N GLY A 64 -6.97 -9.03 -14.04
CA GLY A 64 -6.13 -8.07 -13.31
C GLY A 64 -6.65 -7.79 -11.90
N PHE A 65 -7.95 -7.58 -11.78
CA PHE A 65 -8.61 -7.28 -10.51
C PHE A 65 -8.69 -8.50 -9.59
N ALA A 66 -8.98 -9.68 -10.14
CA ALA A 66 -8.95 -10.95 -9.39
C ALA A 66 -7.57 -11.21 -8.76
N ARG A 67 -6.48 -11.01 -9.53
CA ARG A 67 -5.11 -11.11 -9.00
C ARG A 67 -4.81 -10.08 -7.91
N TYR A 68 -5.35 -8.86 -8.06
CA TYR A 68 -5.24 -7.85 -7.00
C TYR A 68 -5.99 -8.28 -5.74
N VAL A 69 -7.20 -8.84 -5.86
CA VAL A 69 -7.97 -9.33 -4.70
C VAL A 69 -7.26 -10.49 -3.99
N GLU A 70 -6.69 -11.42 -4.75
CA GLU A 70 -5.87 -12.50 -4.20
C GLU A 70 -4.66 -11.95 -3.44
N TRP A 71 -3.92 -11.01 -4.05
CA TRP A 71 -2.77 -10.38 -3.42
C TRP A 71 -3.15 -9.55 -2.18
N VAL A 72 -4.17 -8.69 -2.26
CA VAL A 72 -4.55 -7.85 -1.12
C VAL A 72 -5.10 -8.68 0.02
N ASN A 73 -5.76 -9.81 -0.26
CA ASN A 73 -6.23 -10.73 0.78
C ASN A 73 -5.06 -11.47 1.50
N SER A 74 -3.90 -11.64 0.86
CA SER A 74 -2.74 -12.29 1.49
C SER A 74 -1.96 -11.39 2.45
N VAL A 75 -2.08 -10.06 2.35
CA VAL A 75 -1.38 -9.08 3.21
C VAL A 75 -2.21 -8.80 4.47
N GLN A 76 -2.09 -9.56 5.57
CA GLN A 76 -3.08 -9.48 6.66
C GLN A 76 -2.59 -8.76 7.91
N THR A 77 -1.40 -9.08 8.38
CA THR A 77 -0.87 -8.57 9.64
C THR A 77 -0.46 -7.10 9.54
N TYR A 78 -0.40 -6.40 10.68
CA TYR A 78 0.10 -5.02 10.71
C TYR A 78 1.50 -4.88 10.09
N ARG A 79 2.40 -5.84 10.33
CA ARG A 79 3.76 -5.82 9.75
C ARG A 79 3.71 -5.91 8.23
N GLU A 80 2.90 -6.81 7.69
CA GLU A 80 2.72 -6.95 6.24
C GLU A 80 2.09 -5.70 5.64
N ILE A 81 1.01 -5.18 6.24
CA ILE A 81 0.37 -3.93 5.80
C ILE A 81 1.38 -2.78 5.77
N ARG A 82 2.17 -2.62 6.84
CA ARG A 82 3.20 -1.57 6.94
C ARG A 82 4.26 -1.69 5.86
N ASN A 83 4.72 -2.90 5.56
CA ASN A 83 5.79 -3.13 4.57
C ASN A 83 5.26 -3.06 3.13
N ARG A 84 4.01 -3.49 2.89
CA ARG A 84 3.42 -3.60 1.55
C ARG A 84 2.64 -2.36 1.11
N GLN A 85 2.42 -1.38 2.00
CA GLN A 85 1.65 -0.17 1.69
C GLN A 85 2.16 0.64 0.48
N PHE A 86 3.42 0.45 0.05
CA PHE A 86 4.00 1.14 -1.12
C PHE A 86 3.96 0.30 -2.40
N VAL A 87 3.50 -0.95 -2.33
CA VAL A 87 3.30 -1.82 -3.48
C VAL A 87 2.03 -1.37 -4.21
N GLU A 88 0.90 -1.44 -3.53
CA GLU A 88 -0.43 -1.04 -3.99
C GLU A 88 -1.31 -0.75 -2.76
N SER A 89 -2.55 -0.32 -2.93
CA SER A 89 -3.49 -0.24 -1.80
C SER A 89 -3.62 -1.59 -1.08
N VAL A 90 -3.28 -1.62 0.21
CA VAL A 90 -3.28 -2.85 1.04
C VAL A 90 -4.59 -3.07 1.79
N ILE A 91 -5.50 -2.08 1.77
CA ILE A 91 -6.81 -2.13 2.40
C ILE A 91 -7.87 -1.92 1.33
N VAL A 92 -8.78 -2.88 1.20
CA VAL A 92 -10.00 -2.69 0.42
C VAL A 92 -10.94 -1.78 1.21
N ASN A 93 -11.10 -0.53 0.79
CA ASN A 93 -11.78 0.50 1.57
C ASN A 93 -13.17 0.10 2.12
N PRO A 94 -14.10 -0.53 1.36
CA PRO A 94 -15.39 -0.96 1.90
C PRO A 94 -15.31 -2.12 2.89
N SER A 95 -14.15 -2.74 3.09
CA SER A 95 -13.94 -3.78 4.11
C SER A 95 -13.55 -3.21 5.47
N ALA A 96 -13.21 -1.92 5.57
CA ALA A 96 -12.62 -1.37 6.77
C ALA A 96 -13.65 -0.92 7.83
N MET A 97 -13.24 -1.04 9.09
CA MET A 97 -13.85 -0.43 10.27
C MET A 97 -12.74 0.23 11.10
N TRP A 98 -13.00 1.41 11.67
CA TRP A 98 -12.02 2.10 12.52
C TRP A 98 -12.67 2.77 13.72
N ARG A 99 -11.86 3.09 14.72
CA ARG A 99 -12.29 3.90 15.86
C ARG A 99 -12.58 5.32 15.40
N LYS A 100 -13.71 5.88 15.81
CA LYS A 100 -14.08 7.25 15.46
C LYS A 100 -12.98 8.26 15.83
N GLU A 101 -12.35 8.09 16.99
CA GLU A 101 -11.26 8.96 17.47
C GLU A 101 -10.03 8.98 16.55
N VAL A 102 -9.75 7.90 15.80
CA VAL A 102 -8.65 7.84 14.84
C VAL A 102 -8.91 8.80 13.67
N ALA A 103 -10.14 8.79 13.17
CA ALA A 103 -10.58 9.70 12.12
C ALA A 103 -10.62 11.16 12.61
N GLU A 104 -11.02 11.41 13.86
CA GLU A 104 -11.01 12.74 14.46
C GLU A 104 -9.58 13.28 14.65
N LYS A 105 -8.66 12.43 15.11
CA LYS A 105 -7.27 12.80 15.39
C LYS A 105 -6.46 13.01 14.10
N HIS A 106 -6.57 12.09 13.15
CA HIS A 106 -5.70 12.09 11.97
C HIS A 106 -6.37 12.71 10.75
N GLY A 107 -7.70 12.83 10.74
CA GLY A 107 -8.53 13.31 9.63
C GLY A 107 -8.98 12.19 8.69
N MET A 108 -10.14 12.38 8.07
CA MET A 108 -10.72 11.50 7.04
C MET A 108 -10.15 11.78 5.64
N TYR A 109 -10.83 11.32 4.58
CA TYR A 109 -10.45 11.46 3.18
C TYR A 109 -10.19 12.93 2.79
N LYS A 110 -9.09 13.17 2.07
CA LYS A 110 -8.70 14.50 1.57
C LYS A 110 -8.92 14.60 0.06
N SER A 111 -9.22 15.83 -0.39
CA SER A 111 -9.27 16.13 -1.82
C SER A 111 -7.87 16.34 -2.37
N GLY A 112 -7.61 15.80 -3.56
CA GLY A 112 -6.38 16.03 -4.28
C GLY A 112 -6.30 15.20 -5.55
N ASP A 113 -5.17 15.27 -6.24
CA ASP A 113 -4.88 14.46 -7.42
C ASP A 113 -4.25 13.13 -7.02
N PHE A 114 -4.99 12.37 -6.21
CA PHE A 114 -4.63 11.07 -5.66
C PHE A 114 -5.88 10.27 -5.25
N PRO A 115 -5.79 8.93 -5.15
CA PRO A 115 -6.85 8.11 -4.59
C PRO A 115 -7.03 8.48 -3.11
N GLU A 116 -8.25 8.89 -2.75
CA GLU A 116 -8.54 9.48 -1.44
C GLU A 116 -8.40 8.49 -0.29
N ASP A 117 -8.76 7.22 -0.53
CA ASP A 117 -8.66 6.14 0.44
C ASP A 117 -7.20 5.75 0.66
N TYR A 118 -6.44 5.58 -0.41
CA TYR A 118 -5.01 5.27 -0.35
C TYR A 118 -4.23 6.36 0.38
N GLU A 119 -4.52 7.65 0.13
CA GLU A 119 -3.91 8.75 0.89
C GLU A 119 -4.22 8.66 2.38
N MET A 120 -5.47 8.38 2.74
CA MET A 120 -5.89 8.28 4.13
C MET A 120 -5.15 7.14 4.84
N TRP A 121 -5.09 5.95 4.22
CA TRP A 121 -4.39 4.80 4.80
C TRP A 121 -2.89 5.04 4.96
N LEU A 122 -2.22 5.57 3.93
CA LEU A 122 -0.80 5.95 4.01
C LEU A 122 -0.54 6.99 5.10
N ARG A 123 -1.43 7.97 5.22
CA ARG A 123 -1.35 8.99 6.28
C ARG A 123 -1.46 8.37 7.66
N TRP A 124 -2.52 7.59 7.91
CA TRP A 124 -2.73 6.94 9.21
C TRP A 124 -1.56 6.02 9.58
N LEU A 125 -1.07 5.20 8.64
CA LEU A 125 0.12 4.35 8.85
C LEU A 125 1.37 5.19 9.15
N SER A 126 1.56 6.33 8.49
CA SER A 126 2.71 7.22 8.73
C SER A 126 2.69 7.91 10.11
N GLU A 127 1.51 8.03 10.70
CA GLU A 127 1.25 8.54 12.06
C GLU A 127 1.21 7.42 13.11
N GLY A 128 1.52 6.17 12.73
CA GLY A 128 1.65 5.04 13.65
C GLY A 128 0.34 4.31 13.98
N VAL A 129 -0.75 4.59 13.26
CA VAL A 129 -2.01 3.85 13.43
C VAL A 129 -1.79 2.38 13.03
N LYS A 130 -2.05 1.45 13.95
CA LYS A 130 -2.03 0.02 13.65
C LYS A 130 -3.33 -0.41 12.99
N ILE A 131 -3.18 -1.23 11.95
CA ILE A 131 -4.25 -1.75 11.11
C ILE A 131 -3.97 -3.24 10.88
N GLU A 132 -5.00 -4.08 10.98
CA GLU A 132 -4.94 -5.51 10.69
C GLU A 132 -6.11 -5.93 9.78
N LYS A 133 -5.97 -7.04 9.07
CA LYS A 133 -7.09 -7.72 8.43
C LYS A 133 -7.43 -9.00 9.15
N LEU A 134 -8.71 -9.15 9.45
CA LEU A 134 -9.31 -10.41 9.86
C LEU A 134 -9.12 -11.47 8.75
N PRO A 135 -8.88 -12.75 9.11
CA PRO A 135 -8.76 -13.84 8.14
C PRO A 135 -10.09 -14.21 7.48
N GLU A 136 -11.22 -13.71 7.98
CA GLU A 136 -12.54 -13.96 7.42
C GLU A 136 -12.82 -13.10 6.18
N THR A 137 -13.45 -13.72 5.19
CA THR A 137 -14.16 -12.99 4.13
C THR A 137 -15.42 -12.37 4.71
N ILE A 138 -15.54 -11.05 4.63
CA ILE A 138 -16.61 -10.28 5.29
C ILE A 138 -17.56 -9.55 4.35
N LEU A 139 -17.26 -9.55 3.05
CA LEU A 139 -18.13 -8.96 2.02
C LEU A 139 -17.87 -9.56 0.64
N ASP A 140 -18.88 -9.42 -0.22
CA ASP A 140 -18.76 -9.53 -1.67
C ASP A 140 -18.42 -8.14 -2.24
N TRP A 141 -17.31 -8.06 -2.97
CA TRP A 141 -16.81 -6.85 -3.62
C TRP A 141 -17.13 -6.89 -5.11
N TYR A 142 -18.09 -6.10 -5.53
CA TYR A 142 -18.59 -6.11 -6.90
C TYR A 142 -17.68 -5.26 -7.81
N ASP A 143 -17.19 -5.87 -8.88
CA ASP A 143 -16.37 -5.22 -9.90
C ASP A 143 -17.22 -4.92 -11.14
N SER A 144 -17.59 -3.65 -11.29
CA SER A 144 -18.29 -3.11 -12.46
C SER A 144 -17.34 -2.31 -13.35
N ASP A 145 -17.62 -2.27 -14.65
CA ASP A 145 -16.81 -1.50 -15.61
C ASP A 145 -16.92 0.03 -15.40
N THR A 146 -17.99 0.49 -14.73
CA THR A 146 -18.27 1.91 -14.47
C THR A 146 -17.71 2.41 -13.15
N ARG A 147 -17.06 1.55 -12.34
CA ARG A 147 -16.53 1.94 -11.04
C ARG A 147 -15.56 3.11 -11.15
N VAL A 148 -15.57 3.94 -10.13
CA VAL A 148 -14.79 5.19 -10.06
C VAL A 148 -13.29 4.97 -10.23
N THR A 149 -12.76 3.86 -9.70
CA THR A 149 -11.33 3.50 -9.83
C THR A 149 -10.89 3.21 -11.27
N ARG A 150 -11.81 2.92 -12.20
CA ARG A 150 -11.53 2.71 -13.63
C ARG A 150 -11.72 3.98 -14.46
N THR A 151 -12.55 4.91 -13.99
CA THR A 151 -13.05 6.04 -14.80
C THR A 151 -12.46 7.38 -14.40
N GLN A 152 -11.94 7.54 -13.18
CA GLN A 152 -11.40 8.82 -12.71
C GLN A 152 -9.86 8.86 -12.72
N SER A 153 -9.32 10.00 -13.17
CA SER A 153 -7.87 10.23 -13.31
C SER A 153 -7.10 10.21 -12.00
N ILE A 154 -7.76 10.48 -10.87
CA ILE A 154 -7.16 10.44 -9.53
C ILE A 154 -6.70 9.02 -9.13
N TYR A 155 -7.21 7.98 -9.81
CA TYR A 155 -6.77 6.58 -9.64
C TYR A 155 -5.75 6.14 -10.69
N SER A 156 -5.17 7.07 -11.46
CA SER A 156 -4.11 6.74 -12.40
C SER A 156 -2.84 6.24 -11.70
N ASP A 157 -2.08 5.37 -12.38
CA ASP A 157 -0.76 4.89 -11.92
C ASP A 157 0.14 6.06 -11.48
N GLY A 158 0.14 7.16 -12.24
CA GLY A 158 0.88 8.37 -11.88
C GLY A 158 0.44 9.02 -10.57
N ALA A 159 -0.87 9.06 -10.29
CA ALA A 159 -1.42 9.61 -9.06
C ALA A 159 -1.03 8.76 -7.83
N PHE A 160 -1.18 7.43 -7.94
CA PHE A 160 -0.69 6.48 -6.93
C PHE A 160 0.80 6.68 -6.63
N TYR A 161 1.63 6.83 -7.67
CA TYR A 161 3.07 7.06 -7.52
C TYR A 161 3.40 8.38 -6.83
N ARG A 162 2.75 9.47 -7.23
CA ARG A 162 2.98 10.79 -6.60
C ARG A 162 2.68 10.75 -5.11
N ILE A 163 1.50 10.24 -4.73
CA ILE A 163 1.12 10.24 -3.31
C ILE A 163 1.94 9.25 -2.48
N LYS A 164 2.21 8.03 -2.99
CA LYS A 164 3.01 7.05 -2.24
C LYS A 164 4.45 7.51 -2.06
N THR A 165 5.03 8.22 -3.02
CA THR A 165 6.40 8.74 -2.92
C THR A 165 6.56 9.68 -1.71
N LYS A 166 5.58 10.55 -1.47
CA LYS A 166 5.57 11.45 -0.30
C LYS A 166 5.64 10.67 1.02
N TYR A 167 4.81 9.64 1.15
CA TYR A 167 4.75 8.83 2.37
C TYR A 167 5.92 7.85 2.50
N LEU A 168 6.46 7.37 1.37
CA LEU A 168 7.68 6.57 1.33
C LEU A 168 8.90 7.37 1.79
N ALA A 169 9.04 8.63 1.37
CA ALA A 169 10.11 9.50 1.85
C ALA A 169 10.06 9.69 3.37
N LYS A 170 8.87 9.97 3.93
CA LYS A 170 8.66 10.03 5.39
C LYS A 170 8.97 8.71 6.09
N TRP A 171 8.63 7.59 5.46
CA TRP A 171 8.92 6.27 6.01
C TRP A 171 10.43 6.03 6.04
N LEU A 172 11.15 6.36 4.97
CA LEU A 172 12.60 6.22 4.87
C LEU A 172 13.32 7.08 5.93
N GLU A 173 12.90 8.32 6.13
CA GLU A 173 13.46 9.19 7.19
C GLU A 173 13.43 8.53 8.58
N LYS A 174 12.37 7.78 8.88
CA LYS A 174 12.19 7.13 10.18
C LYS A 174 12.83 5.73 10.27
N ASN A 175 13.00 5.02 9.15
CA ASN A 175 13.29 3.58 9.16
C ASN A 175 14.53 3.19 8.34
N ASN A 176 15.08 4.06 7.50
CA ASN A 176 16.30 3.79 6.75
C ASN A 176 17.52 4.23 7.58
N PRO A 177 18.37 3.31 8.06
CA PRO A 177 19.56 3.66 8.83
C PRO A 177 20.63 4.41 8.01
N PHE A 178 20.52 4.42 6.67
CA PHE A 178 21.40 5.14 5.74
C PHE A 178 20.77 6.40 5.18
N HIS A 179 19.68 6.91 5.78
CA HIS A 179 19.02 8.12 5.29
C HIS A 179 20.02 9.28 5.11
N PRO A 180 20.01 9.99 3.96
CA PRO A 180 19.00 9.97 2.89
C PRO A 180 19.26 8.97 1.75
N GLN A 181 20.28 8.11 1.85
CA GLN A 181 20.76 7.28 0.75
C GLN A 181 19.99 5.96 0.60
N ILE A 182 19.72 5.58 -0.65
CA ILE A 182 19.09 4.30 -1.03
C ILE A 182 19.76 3.69 -2.26
N ALA A 183 19.65 2.37 -2.39
CA ALA A 183 19.86 1.65 -3.64
C ALA A 183 18.50 1.32 -4.28
N VAL A 184 18.42 1.37 -5.61
CA VAL A 184 17.18 1.07 -6.35
C VAL A 184 17.36 -0.20 -7.17
N TRP A 185 16.68 -1.28 -6.78
CA TRP A 185 16.59 -2.49 -7.60
C TRP A 185 15.55 -2.30 -8.71
N GLY A 186 16.03 -2.23 -9.94
CA GLY A 186 15.23 -1.92 -11.12
C GLY A 186 15.83 -0.76 -11.91
N ALA A 187 16.73 -1.06 -12.85
CA ALA A 187 17.39 -0.07 -13.68
C ALA A 187 16.63 0.26 -14.98
N SER A 188 15.35 -0.09 -15.13
CA SER A 188 14.57 0.24 -16.33
C SER A 188 14.23 1.74 -16.40
N ARG A 189 13.99 2.29 -17.60
CA ARG A 189 13.60 3.72 -17.75
C ARG A 189 12.40 4.09 -16.89
N ILE A 190 11.43 3.19 -16.77
CA ILE A 190 10.21 3.39 -15.97
C ILE A 190 10.53 3.37 -14.48
N SER A 191 11.26 2.35 -14.00
CA SER A 191 11.69 2.23 -12.59
C SER A 191 12.51 3.45 -12.16
N ARG A 192 13.48 3.89 -12.97
CA ARG A 192 14.29 5.09 -12.68
C ARG A 192 13.45 6.36 -12.64
N ARG A 193 12.51 6.54 -13.57
CA ARG A 193 11.61 7.71 -13.57
C ARG A 193 10.77 7.77 -12.29
N ARG A 194 10.26 6.62 -11.83
CA ARG A 194 9.46 6.51 -10.60
C ARG A 194 10.31 6.75 -9.35
N ALA A 195 11.48 6.11 -9.25
CA ALA A 195 12.37 6.28 -8.12
C ALA A 195 12.87 7.72 -7.96
N ARG A 196 13.17 8.41 -9.07
CA ARG A 196 13.62 9.82 -9.05
C ARG A 196 12.58 10.80 -8.51
N LEU A 197 11.31 10.40 -8.37
CA LEU A 197 10.34 11.22 -7.64
C LEU A 197 10.74 11.41 -6.16
N LEU A 198 11.55 10.52 -5.59
CA LEU A 198 12.04 10.65 -4.21
C LEU A 198 13.05 11.80 -4.06
N ASN A 199 13.76 12.20 -5.13
CA ASN A 199 14.73 13.29 -5.09
C ASN A 199 14.09 14.63 -4.66
N GLN A 200 12.82 14.86 -4.99
CA GLN A 200 12.11 16.08 -4.58
C GLN A 200 11.87 16.15 -3.06
N TYR A 201 12.06 15.03 -2.35
CA TYR A 201 11.97 14.89 -0.90
C TYR A 201 13.35 14.70 -0.26
N GLY A 202 14.44 15.01 -0.96
CA GLY A 202 15.81 14.95 -0.42
C GLY A 202 16.42 13.56 -0.34
N ILE A 203 15.76 12.53 -0.89
CA ILE A 203 16.32 11.17 -0.94
C ILE A 203 17.34 11.04 -2.07
N GLU A 204 18.46 10.39 -1.79
CA GLU A 204 19.57 10.23 -2.71
C GLU A 204 19.66 8.79 -3.22
N ILE A 205 19.63 8.61 -4.55
CA ILE A 205 19.81 7.30 -5.17
C ILE A 205 21.31 7.08 -5.41
N GLU A 206 21.93 6.26 -4.57
CA GLU A 206 23.36 5.97 -4.62
C GLU A 206 23.72 5.09 -5.82
N CYS A 207 22.94 4.03 -6.04
CA CYS A 207 23.14 3.13 -7.17
C CYS A 207 21.83 2.48 -7.65
N TYR A 208 21.88 1.93 -8.85
CA TYR A 208 20.87 1.01 -9.36
C TYR A 208 21.37 -0.43 -9.29
N ILE A 209 20.46 -1.36 -9.03
CA ILE A 209 20.73 -2.80 -9.10
C ILE A 209 19.99 -3.35 -10.33
N ASP A 210 20.71 -4.08 -11.19
CA ASP A 210 20.19 -4.66 -12.44
C ASP A 210 20.52 -6.15 -12.52
N THR A 211 19.62 -6.93 -13.13
CA THR A 211 19.83 -8.35 -13.46
C THR A 211 20.62 -8.53 -14.76
N LYS A 212 20.89 -7.44 -15.49
CA LYS A 212 21.70 -7.42 -16.72
C LYS A 212 23.07 -6.81 -16.45
N ARG A 213 24.15 -7.54 -16.77
CA ARG A 213 25.53 -7.01 -16.74
C ARG A 213 25.71 -5.92 -17.81
N GLY A 214 26.57 -4.95 -17.54
CA GLY A 214 27.00 -3.94 -18.51
C GLY A 214 26.00 -2.82 -18.81
N ARG A 215 24.96 -2.64 -17.98
CA ARG A 215 24.04 -1.50 -18.08
C ARG A 215 24.80 -0.19 -17.90
N GLN A 216 24.86 0.63 -18.94
CA GLN A 216 25.47 1.96 -18.87
C GLN A 216 24.41 3.01 -18.48
N LEU A 217 24.66 3.70 -17.37
CA LEU A 217 23.90 4.83 -16.84
C LEU A 217 24.88 5.82 -16.22
N ASP A 218 24.45 7.07 -16.05
CA ASP A 218 25.27 8.09 -15.38
C ASP A 218 25.53 7.74 -13.91
N GLN A 219 24.56 7.08 -13.26
CA GLN A 219 24.71 6.56 -11.91
C GLN A 219 25.30 5.15 -11.92
N LYS A 220 26.02 4.80 -10.84
CA LYS A 220 26.57 3.45 -10.60
C LYS A 220 25.49 2.38 -10.76
N VAL A 221 25.82 1.31 -11.49
CA VAL A 221 24.98 0.11 -11.60
C VAL A 221 25.71 -1.09 -11.05
N VAL A 222 25.07 -1.79 -10.11
CA VAL A 222 25.57 -3.01 -9.46
C VAL A 222 24.83 -4.20 -10.05
N TYR A 223 25.54 -5.26 -10.39
CA TYR A 223 24.91 -6.51 -10.80
C TYR A 223 24.29 -7.19 -9.57
N TYR A 224 23.08 -7.72 -9.69
CA TYR A 224 22.31 -8.16 -8.53
C TYR A 224 23.00 -9.17 -7.59
N SER A 225 23.86 -10.05 -8.11
CA SER A 225 24.59 -11.03 -7.29
C SER A 225 25.80 -10.41 -6.56
N GLU A 226 26.15 -9.17 -6.88
CA GLU A 226 27.30 -8.42 -6.34
C GLU A 226 26.86 -7.34 -5.33
N ILE A 227 25.59 -7.32 -4.92
CA ILE A 227 25.13 -6.45 -3.84
C ILE A 227 25.91 -6.78 -2.55
N PRO A 228 26.14 -5.80 -1.65
CA PRO A 228 26.85 -6.02 -0.40
C PRO A 228 26.06 -6.93 0.57
N ALA A 229 26.55 -7.09 1.80
CA ALA A 229 25.80 -7.80 2.83
C ALA A 229 24.60 -6.96 3.34
N PRO A 230 23.60 -7.58 3.99
CA PRO A 230 22.57 -6.84 4.72
C PRO A 230 23.20 -5.86 5.72
N GLY A 231 22.66 -4.64 5.81
CA GLY A 231 23.19 -3.62 6.73
C GLY A 231 24.31 -2.74 6.18
N GLU A 232 24.56 -2.77 4.87
CA GLU A 232 25.47 -1.80 4.20
C GLU A 232 24.72 -0.78 3.33
N LEU A 233 23.49 -1.08 2.92
CA LEU A 233 22.62 -0.19 2.18
C LEU A 233 21.14 -0.57 2.37
N PHE A 234 20.24 0.36 2.05
CA PHE A 234 18.80 0.11 2.04
C PHE A 234 18.27 0.01 0.60
N ILE A 235 17.63 -1.11 0.26
CA ILE A 235 17.18 -1.40 -1.11
C ILE A 235 15.68 -1.06 -1.27
N LEU A 236 15.35 -0.25 -2.26
CA LEU A 236 13.99 -0.17 -2.78
C LEU A 236 13.85 -0.95 -4.09
N THR A 237 12.92 -1.89 -4.15
CA THR A 237 12.69 -2.67 -5.37
C THR A 237 11.55 -2.06 -6.17
N TYR A 238 11.84 -1.49 -7.36
CA TYR A 238 10.85 -0.89 -8.27
C TYR A 238 10.52 -1.84 -9.43
N ILE A 239 9.84 -2.95 -9.12
CA ILE A 239 9.47 -4.02 -10.06
C ILE A 239 7.96 -4.27 -10.02
N LYS A 240 7.29 -4.16 -11.19
CA LYS A 240 5.83 -4.26 -11.28
C LYS A 240 5.34 -5.70 -11.43
N GLN A 241 6.11 -6.57 -12.08
CA GLN A 241 5.75 -7.98 -12.26
C GLN A 241 5.76 -8.70 -10.90
N MET A 242 4.72 -9.48 -10.59
CA MET A 242 4.62 -10.21 -9.31
C MET A 242 5.67 -11.32 -9.23
N ASP A 243 5.77 -12.17 -10.26
CA ASP A 243 6.73 -13.29 -10.28
C ASP A 243 8.17 -12.82 -10.06
N ALA A 244 8.56 -11.71 -10.72
CA ALA A 244 9.89 -11.12 -10.54
C ALA A 244 10.11 -10.54 -9.13
N ARG A 245 9.06 -10.03 -8.47
CA ARG A 245 9.16 -9.60 -7.07
C ARG A 245 9.40 -10.79 -6.16
N ASP A 246 8.69 -11.90 -6.36
CA ASP A 246 8.85 -13.12 -5.56
C ASP A 246 10.26 -13.70 -5.70
N GLU A 247 10.82 -13.71 -6.91
CA GLU A 247 12.21 -14.11 -7.16
C GLU A 247 13.22 -13.21 -6.45
N ILE A 248 13.04 -11.88 -6.51
CA ILE A 248 13.91 -10.92 -5.82
C ILE A 248 13.82 -11.11 -4.30
N GLN A 249 12.62 -11.30 -3.76
CA GLN A 249 12.44 -11.54 -2.32
C GLN A 249 13.11 -12.84 -1.87
N LYS A 250 12.94 -13.94 -2.62
CA LYS A 250 13.62 -15.21 -2.35
C LYS A 250 15.13 -15.05 -2.36
N PHE A 251 15.67 -14.33 -3.34
CA PHE A 251 17.09 -14.03 -3.43
C PHE A 251 17.59 -13.20 -2.23
N LEU A 252 16.92 -12.09 -1.92
CA LEU A 252 17.27 -11.22 -0.79
C LEU A 252 17.21 -11.99 0.54
N HIS A 253 16.15 -12.76 0.77
CA HIS A 253 16.00 -13.61 1.96
C HIS A 253 17.12 -14.66 2.05
N SER A 254 17.49 -15.32 0.94
CA SER A 254 18.60 -16.29 0.92
C SER A 254 19.96 -15.66 1.27
N ARG A 255 20.06 -14.33 1.17
CA ARG A 255 21.25 -13.53 1.48
C ARG A 255 21.16 -12.86 2.87
N GLY A 256 20.11 -13.16 3.65
CA GLY A 256 19.90 -12.61 4.99
C GLY A 256 19.27 -11.22 5.04
N TYR A 257 18.73 -10.70 3.94
CA TYR A 257 17.99 -9.43 3.94
C TYR A 257 16.58 -9.63 4.51
N GLU A 258 16.15 -8.70 5.36
CA GLU A 258 14.81 -8.66 5.94
C GLU A 258 13.98 -7.48 5.40
N GLU A 259 12.72 -7.75 5.03
CA GLU A 259 11.80 -6.73 4.51
C GLU A 259 11.35 -5.77 5.62
N GLY A 260 11.43 -4.47 5.34
CA GLY A 260 11.19 -3.41 6.29
C GLY A 260 12.39 -3.08 7.19
N VAL A 261 13.50 -3.82 7.06
CA VAL A 261 14.75 -3.57 7.79
C VAL A 261 15.89 -3.23 6.81
N ASN A 262 16.09 -4.06 5.78
CA ASN A 262 17.15 -3.85 4.79
C ASN A 262 16.60 -3.48 3.41
N TYR A 263 15.34 -3.79 3.14
CA TYR A 263 14.71 -3.47 1.86
C TYR A 263 13.20 -3.27 1.97
N LEU A 264 12.61 -2.63 0.95
CA LEU A 264 11.17 -2.54 0.76
C LEU A 264 10.78 -2.76 -0.70
N LEU A 265 9.61 -3.35 -0.92
CA LEU A 265 9.00 -3.40 -2.25
C LEU A 265 8.20 -2.12 -2.54
N VAL A 266 8.34 -1.61 -3.75
CA VAL A 266 7.61 -0.43 -4.26
C VAL A 266 7.15 -0.71 -5.69
N SER A 267 5.85 -0.58 -6.00
CA SER A 267 5.33 -0.92 -7.35
C SER A 267 4.32 0.05 -7.95
#